data_AF-A0A5C4LM84-F1
#
_entry.id   AF-A0A5C4LM84-F1
#
_cell.length_a   1.000
_cell.length_b   1.000
_cell.length_c   1.000
_cell.angle_alpha   90.00
_cell.angle_beta   90.00
_cell.angle_gamma   90.00
#
_symmetry.space_group_name_H-M   'P 1'
#
loop_
_entity.id
_entity.type
_entity.pdbx_description
1 polymer ?
#
loop_
_entity_poly.entity_id
_entity_poly.type
_entity_poly.pdbx_seq_one_letter_code
_entity_poly.pdbx_strand_id
1 'polypeptide(L)' 'MTETAETPVSSPEPRADEEAFHIPDDIALALTEFAAVEQRSRGEAICLILRDYLRAKGYLRGSGPA' A
#
# COMPACT_ATOMS: atom_id res chain seq x y z
N MET A 1 -16.43 -33.30 -29.82
CA MET A 1 -16.95 -31.92 -29.91
C MET A 1 -18.21 -31.87 -29.06
N THR A 2 -18.13 -31.25 -27.89
CA THR A 2 -19.31 -30.91 -27.07
C THR A 2 -19.10 -29.50 -26.53
N GLU A 3 -20.12 -28.73 -26.79
CA GLU A 3 -20.26 -27.28 -26.81
C GLU A 3 -20.83 -26.78 -25.47
N THR A 4 -20.37 -25.60 -25.06
CA THR A 4 -20.96 -24.61 -24.13
C THR A 4 -21.33 -24.99 -22.69
N ALA A 5 -20.69 -24.31 -21.74
CA ALA A 5 -21.40 -23.45 -20.79
C ALA A 5 -20.47 -22.30 -20.38
N GLU A 6 -20.57 -21.21 -21.15
CA GLU A 6 -20.10 -19.90 -20.74
C GLU A 6 -21.04 -19.42 -19.63
N THR A 7 -20.55 -19.30 -18.39
CA THR A 7 -21.30 -18.64 -17.31
C THR A 7 -20.92 -17.16 -17.33
N PRO A 8 -21.87 -16.25 -17.56
CA PRO A 8 -21.56 -14.84 -17.71
C PRO A 8 -21.38 -14.16 -16.35
N VAL A 9 -20.42 -13.22 -16.34
CA VAL A 9 -20.39 -11.98 -15.56
C VAL A 9 -20.53 -12.13 -14.03
N SER A 10 -19.38 -12.22 -13.37
CA SER A 10 -19.18 -11.42 -12.16
C SER A 10 -18.18 -10.34 -12.54
N SER A 11 -18.68 -9.25 -13.11
CA SER A 11 -17.91 -8.01 -13.20
C SER A 11 -17.54 -7.64 -11.76
N PRO A 12 -16.24 -7.64 -11.36
CA PRO A 12 -15.90 -6.89 -10.18
C PRO A 12 -16.28 -5.45 -10.53
N GLU A 13 -17.23 -4.90 -9.79
CA GLU A 13 -17.57 -3.49 -9.88
C GLU A 13 -16.26 -2.70 -9.94
N PRO A 14 -16.10 -1.77 -10.90
CA PRO A 14 -14.93 -0.91 -10.87
C PRO A 14 -15.01 -0.19 -9.52
N ARG A 15 -14.13 -0.56 -8.60
CA ARG A 15 -13.93 0.17 -7.35
C ARG A 15 -13.71 1.61 -7.79
N ALA A 16 -14.73 2.42 -7.54
CA ALA A 16 -14.83 3.79 -8.02
C ALA A 16 -13.51 4.49 -7.70
N ASP A 17 -12.83 4.98 -8.73
CA ASP A 17 -11.85 6.06 -8.60
C ASP A 17 -10.92 5.93 -7.38
N GLU A 18 -10.27 4.78 -7.20
CA GLU A 18 -9.13 4.70 -6.30
C GLU A 18 -8.00 5.46 -6.99
N GLU A 19 -8.02 6.79 -6.85
CA GLU A 19 -6.97 7.69 -7.32
C GLU A 19 -5.67 7.11 -6.77
N ALA A 20 -4.90 6.47 -7.65
CA ALA A 20 -3.72 5.73 -7.25
C ALA A 20 -2.84 6.69 -6.46
N PHE A 21 -2.51 6.33 -5.22
CA PHE A 21 -1.73 7.19 -4.36
C PHE A 21 -0.40 7.56 -5.05
N HIS A 22 -0.32 8.77 -5.58
CA HIS A 22 0.83 9.25 -6.32
C HIS A 22 1.88 9.76 -5.34
N ILE A 23 2.99 9.02 -5.27
CA ILE A 23 4.17 9.41 -4.50
C ILE A 23 5.10 10.20 -5.44
N PRO A 24 5.53 11.41 -5.05
CA PRO A 24 6.53 12.16 -5.81
C PRO A 24 7.81 11.35 -6.06
N ASP A 25 8.45 11.52 -7.23
CA ASP A 25 9.59 10.69 -7.64
C ASP A 25 10.78 10.75 -6.65
N ASP A 26 11.06 11.92 -6.08
CA ASP A 26 12.10 12.11 -5.08
C ASP A 26 11.81 11.30 -3.81
N ILE A 27 10.55 11.29 -3.37
CA ILE A 27 10.10 10.50 -2.22
C ILE A 27 10.12 9.00 -2.56
N ALA A 28 9.72 8.62 -3.77
CA ALA A 28 9.75 7.24 -4.22
C ALA A 28 11.18 6.68 -4.26
N LEU A 29 12.15 7.50 -4.70
CA LEU A 29 13.58 7.15 -4.68
C LEU A 29 14.08 6.98 -3.25
N ALA A 30 13.84 7.96 -2.38
CA ALA A 30 14.24 7.88 -0.98
C ALA A 30 13.62 6.68 -0.25
N LEU A 31 12.35 6.36 -0.51
CA LEU A 31 11.68 5.18 0.04
C LEU A 31 12.31 3.87 -0.46
N THR A 32 12.77 3.83 -1.72
CA THR A 32 13.43 2.66 -2.30
C THR A 32 14.79 2.43 -1.64
N GLU A 33 15.57 3.49 -1.43
CA GLU A 33 16.86 3.42 -0.72
C GLU A 33 16.67 3.01 0.75
N PHE A 34 15.73 3.63 1.45
CA PHE A 34 15.41 3.30 2.84
C PHE A 34 14.98 1.84 2.97
N ALA A 35 14.08 1.36 2.11
CA ALA A 35 13.62 -0.02 2.12
C ALA A 35 14.77 -1.01 1.89
N ALA A 36 15.72 -0.68 1.01
CA ALA A 36 16.90 -1.50 0.77
C ALA A 36 17.83 -1.57 1.99
N VAL A 37 18.10 -0.44 2.65
CA VAL A 37 18.95 -0.37 3.85
C VAL A 37 18.33 -1.12 5.03
N GLU A 38 17.02 -0.96 5.24
CA GLU A 38 16.27 -1.60 6.32
C GLU A 38 15.89 -3.06 6.02
N GLN A 39 16.22 -3.57 4.82
CA GLN A 39 15.87 -4.91 4.33
C GLN A 39 14.36 -5.20 4.40
N ARG A 40 13.55 -4.24 3.97
CA ARG A 40 12.08 -4.30 3.96
C ARG A 40 11.53 -4.13 2.55
N SER A 41 10.28 -4.53 2.34
CA SER A 41 9.57 -4.11 1.14
C SER A 41 9.25 -2.61 1.19
N ARG A 42 9.08 -1.99 0.03
CA ARG A 42 8.69 -0.58 -0.09
C ARG A 42 7.37 -0.28 0.65
N GLY A 43 6.40 -1.20 0.61
CA GLY A 43 5.12 -1.07 1.32
C GLY A 43 5.29 -1.09 2.84
N GLU A 44 6.13 -1.97 3.37
CA GLU A 44 6.43 -2.03 4.81
C GLU A 44 7.16 -0.78 5.29
N ALA A 45 8.11 -0.27 4.49
CA ALA A 45 8.79 0.99 4.77
C ALA A 45 7.80 2.17 4.87
N ILE A 46 6.88 2.30 3.92
CA ILE A 46 5.83 3.32 3.95
C ILE A 46 5.00 3.21 5.23
N CYS A 47 4.51 2.01 5.56
CA CYS A 47 3.71 1.78 6.75
C CYS A 47 4.47 2.10 8.05
N LEU A 48 5.76 1.79 8.11
CA LEU A 48 6.62 2.10 9.26
C LEU A 48 6.77 3.61 9.44
N ILE A 49 7.13 4.32 8.37
CA ILE A 49 7.32 5.78 8.38
C ILE A 49 6.03 6.49 8.76
N LEU A 50 4.90 6.11 8.16
CA LEU A 50 3.59 6.69 8.46
C LEU A 50 3.19 6.45 9.92
N ARG A 51 3.40 5.24 10.43
CA ARG A 51 3.10 4.91 11.84
C ARG A 51 3.90 5.78 12.80
N ASP A 52 5.20 5.94 12.55
CA ASP A 52 6.06 6.73 13.41
C ASP A 52 5.72 8.22 13.35
N TYR A 53 5.46 8.74 12.14
CA TYR A 53 4.99 10.11 11.96
C TYR A 53 3.67 10.38 12.71
N LEU A 54 2.68 9.51 12.54
CA LEU A 54 1.36 9.66 13.16
C LEU A 54 1.43 9.52 14.68
N ARG A 55 2.30 8.65 15.22
CA ARG A 55 2.58 8.57 16.66
C ARG A 55 3.23 9.87 17.17
N ALA A 56 4.24 10.37 16.48
CA ALA A 56 4.93 11.61 16.86
C ALA A 56 3.99 12.83 16.86
N LYS A 57 3.00 12.84 15.96
CA LYS A 57 1.97 13.89 15.90
C LYS A 57 0.79 13.66 16.83
N GLY A 58 0.74 12.54 17.56
CA GLY A 58 -0.33 12.21 18.50
C GLY A 58 -1.64 11.75 17.81
N TYR A 59 -1.62 11.50 16.51
CA TYR A 59 -2.74 10.94 15.75
C TYR A 59 -2.94 9.44 16.04
N LEU A 60 -1.88 8.74 16.45
CA LEU A 60 -1.96 7.37 16.96
C LEU A 60 -1.67 7.36 18.47
N ARG A 61 -2.68 7.08 19.30
CA ARG A 61 -2.54 6.95 20.76
C ARG A 61 -2.31 5.49 21.18
N GLY A 62 -1.07 5.15 21.54
CA GLY A 62 -0.64 3.86 22.14
C GLY A 62 -0.71 2.65 21.18
N SER A 63 0.04 1.55 21.30
CA SER A 63 0.94 1.08 22.37
C SER A 63 2.01 0.14 21.78
N GLY A 64 3.23 0.18 22.32
CA GLY A 64 4.18 -0.95 22.38
C GLY A 64 4.74 -1.59 21.09
N PRO A 65 5.82 -2.39 21.20
CA PRO A 65 6.24 -3.30 20.14
C PRO A 65 5.15 -4.36 19.90
N ALA A 66 4.88 -4.66 18.63
CA ALA A 66 4.11 -5.82 18.20
C ALA A 66 5.01 -7.06 18.24
#